data_AF-A0A9D1IAR3-F1
#
_entry.id   AF-A0A9D1IAR3-F1
#
_cell.length_a   1.000
_cell.length_b   1.000
_cell.length_c   1.000
_cell.angle_alpha   90.00
_cell.angle_beta   90.00
_cell.angle_gamma   90.00
#
_symmetry.space_group_name_H-M   'P 1'
#
loop_
_entity.id
_entity.type
_entity.pdbx_description
1 polymer ?
#
loop_
_entity_poly.entity_id
_entity_poly.type
_entity_poly.pdbx_seq_one_letter_code
_entity_poly.pdbx_strand_id
1 'polypeptide(L)'
;LRQCAFYERCSFDARNSLELYVAFNCLDYGTYMTFSEIFNTEQQFKERPNGGRWIAFGHVNFKEFDSKEHVELLAHSYSGERIARFDKYANSEVLEIHVYGADGFPCYPYYHSADYTFFPENTDIDAEIAKLLYIMHMGIDPESVGLNPEYLKAIPWLTKCKIFREEEGKPVINIPILHKDEAQALWNLCTEAKYEMVKDLKELLAEFYKGKKQEIPAHLDSVPLQKQYLYADNAMLFATIREAISRGKLHDGNYDNDRNGVHQPPCPMVLVIG
;
A
#
# COMPACT_ATOMS: atom_id res chain seq x y z
N LEU A 1 5.94 -16.14 7.39
CA LEU A 1 5.21 -15.05 8.08
C LEU A 1 4.59 -15.50 9.41
N ARG A 2 3.56 -16.36 9.42
CA ARG A 2 2.79 -16.69 10.64
C ARG A 2 3.59 -17.39 11.77
N GLN A 3 4.80 -17.85 11.47
CA GLN A 3 5.74 -18.47 12.42
C GLN A 3 6.78 -17.48 12.97
N CYS A 4 6.74 -16.22 12.54
CA CYS A 4 7.69 -15.20 12.97
C CYS A 4 7.25 -14.62 14.32
N ALA A 5 8.19 -14.47 15.26
CA ALA A 5 7.89 -13.89 16.59
C ALA A 5 7.23 -12.51 16.49
N PHE A 6 7.64 -11.69 15.51
CA PHE A 6 7.04 -10.38 15.29
C PHE A 6 5.58 -10.41 14.84
N TYR A 7 5.17 -11.48 14.15
CA TYR A 7 3.78 -11.69 13.78
C TYR A 7 2.96 -12.11 15.00
N GLU A 8 3.52 -12.98 15.84
CA GLU A 8 2.82 -13.49 17.02
C GLU A 8 2.55 -12.42 18.09
N ARG A 9 3.38 -11.38 18.21
CA ARG A 9 3.10 -10.26 19.12
C ARG A 9 2.03 -9.28 18.63
N CYS A 10 1.70 -9.30 17.34
CA CYS A 10 0.74 -8.35 16.76
C CYS A 10 -0.68 -8.63 17.27
N SER A 11 -1.49 -7.57 17.42
CA SER A 11 -2.93 -7.68 17.63
C SER A 11 -3.60 -8.37 16.43
N PHE A 12 -4.86 -8.78 16.58
CA PHE A 12 -5.61 -9.40 15.48
C PHE A 12 -5.60 -8.54 14.21
N ASP A 13 -5.98 -7.27 14.31
CA ASP A 13 -6.00 -6.35 13.16
C ASP A 13 -4.59 -6.08 12.62
N ALA A 14 -3.58 -5.92 13.49
CA ALA A 14 -2.21 -5.72 13.06
C ALA A 14 -1.68 -6.94 12.27
N ARG A 15 -2.00 -8.17 12.69
CA ARG A 15 -1.66 -9.38 11.92
C ARG A 15 -2.30 -9.36 10.53
N ASN A 16 -3.58 -9.00 10.45
CA ASN A 16 -4.29 -8.95 9.17
C ASN A 16 -3.79 -7.82 8.27
N SER A 17 -3.40 -6.68 8.85
CA SER A 17 -2.71 -5.58 8.17
C SER A 17 -1.36 -6.06 7.59
N LEU A 18 -0.58 -6.82 8.36
CA LEU A 18 0.69 -7.41 7.90
C LEU A 18 0.49 -8.44 6.78
N GLU A 19 -0.50 -9.32 6.90
CA GLU A 19 -0.82 -10.30 5.86
C GLU A 19 -1.23 -9.62 4.56
N LEU A 20 -2.06 -8.58 4.65
CA LEU A 20 -2.50 -7.82 3.50
C LEU A 20 -1.31 -7.07 2.88
N TYR A 21 -0.47 -6.41 3.67
CA TYR A 21 0.77 -5.77 3.19
C TYR A 21 1.66 -6.77 2.43
N VAL A 22 1.89 -7.95 3.00
CA VAL A 22 2.69 -9.01 2.34
C VAL A 22 2.05 -9.47 1.04
N ALA A 23 0.72 -9.62 1.01
CA ALA A 23 0.00 -10.01 -0.20
C ALA A 23 0.13 -8.95 -1.31
N PHE A 24 -0.06 -7.67 -0.99
CA PHE A 24 0.17 -6.56 -1.93
C PHE A 24 1.63 -6.55 -2.41
N ASN A 25 2.61 -6.63 -1.51
CA ASN A 25 4.03 -6.61 -1.88
C ASN A 25 4.41 -7.76 -2.80
N CYS A 26 3.96 -8.98 -2.48
CA CYS A 26 4.25 -10.16 -3.28
C CYS A 26 3.55 -10.11 -4.64
N LEU A 27 2.28 -9.69 -4.70
CA LEU A 27 1.55 -9.58 -5.96
C LEU A 27 2.09 -8.46 -6.85
N ASP A 28 2.37 -7.28 -6.30
CA ASP A 28 2.81 -6.12 -7.08
C ASP A 28 4.21 -6.38 -7.69
N TYR A 29 5.19 -6.68 -6.84
CA TYR A 29 6.55 -6.94 -7.29
C TYR A 29 6.72 -8.31 -7.93
N GLY A 30 6.03 -9.36 -7.45
CA GLY A 30 6.12 -10.71 -8.03
C GLY A 30 5.53 -10.79 -9.42
N THR A 31 4.39 -10.12 -9.68
CA THR A 31 3.84 -10.00 -11.04
C THR A 31 4.81 -9.25 -11.94
N TYR A 32 5.37 -8.13 -11.47
CA TYR A 32 6.37 -7.39 -12.24
C TYR A 32 7.62 -8.23 -12.54
N MET A 33 8.17 -8.95 -11.56
CA MET A 33 9.31 -9.85 -11.75
C MET A 33 8.98 -10.95 -12.77
N THR A 34 7.77 -11.50 -12.73
CA THR A 34 7.32 -12.52 -13.69
C THR A 34 7.20 -11.93 -15.09
N PHE A 35 6.65 -10.73 -15.23
CA PHE A 35 6.59 -10.01 -16.50
C PHE A 35 7.99 -9.78 -17.08
N SER A 36 8.93 -9.31 -16.25
CA SER A 36 10.32 -9.08 -16.62
C SER A 36 11.00 -10.35 -17.13
N GLU A 37 10.75 -11.48 -16.48
CA GLU A 37 11.25 -12.80 -16.87
C GLU A 37 10.63 -13.31 -18.19
N ILE A 38 9.33 -13.09 -18.42
CA ILE A 38 8.64 -13.51 -19.66
C ILE A 38 9.17 -12.75 -20.87
N PHE A 39 9.31 -11.43 -20.74
CA PHE A 39 9.66 -10.55 -21.86
C PHE A 39 11.14 -10.18 -21.92
N ASN A 40 11.96 -10.72 -21.00
CA ASN A 40 13.37 -10.38 -20.83
C ASN A 40 13.58 -8.85 -20.85
N THR A 41 12.84 -8.16 -19.97
CA THR A 41 12.76 -6.69 -19.97
C THR A 41 12.77 -6.13 -18.56
N GLU A 42 13.29 -4.93 -18.40
CA GLU A 42 13.27 -4.19 -17.14
C GLU A 42 12.72 -2.78 -17.38
N GLN A 43 12.09 -2.20 -16.36
CA GLN A 43 11.75 -0.78 -16.37
C GLN A 43 13.03 0.06 -16.23
N GLN A 44 13.47 0.65 -17.34
CA GLN A 44 14.55 1.61 -17.33
C GLN A 44 14.00 3.03 -17.21
N PHE A 45 14.31 3.68 -16.08
CA PHE A 45 14.03 5.09 -15.87
C PHE A 45 15.28 5.90 -16.21
N LYS A 46 15.28 6.56 -17.37
CA LYS A 46 16.41 7.38 -17.82
C LYS A 46 16.63 8.55 -16.85
N GLU A 47 17.90 8.88 -16.63
CA GLU A 47 18.26 10.09 -15.90
C GLU A 47 17.84 11.34 -16.70
N ARG A 48 17.25 12.30 -15.98
CA ARG A 48 16.81 13.59 -16.54
C ARG A 48 17.84 14.67 -16.20
N PRO A 49 18.04 15.69 -17.05
CA PRO A 49 18.98 16.79 -16.80
C PRO A 49 18.80 17.51 -15.46
N ASN A 50 17.57 17.54 -14.93
CA ASN A 50 17.23 18.22 -13.67
C ASN A 50 17.11 17.26 -12.47
N GLY A 51 17.67 16.05 -12.58
CA GLY A 51 17.57 15.03 -11.55
C GLY A 51 16.25 14.24 -11.59
N GLY A 52 16.28 13.07 -10.97
CA GLY A 52 15.15 12.16 -10.88
C GLY A 52 15.10 11.09 -11.99
N ARG A 53 14.48 9.97 -11.64
CA ARG A 53 14.23 8.80 -12.50
C ARG A 53 12.73 8.55 -12.53
N TRP A 54 12.00 9.34 -13.33
CA TRP A 54 10.54 9.28 -13.39
C TRP A 54 10.02 9.21 -14.83
N ILE A 55 8.84 8.61 -14.98
CA ILE A 55 8.05 8.58 -16.21
C ILE A 55 6.70 9.18 -15.86
N ALA A 56 6.29 10.23 -16.59
CA ALA A 56 4.93 10.72 -16.49
C ALA A 56 4.00 9.73 -17.19
N PHE A 57 2.98 9.29 -16.49
CA PHE A 57 1.88 8.52 -17.04
C PHE A 57 0.60 9.31 -16.84
N GLY A 58 -0.25 9.30 -17.85
CA GLY A 58 -1.56 9.92 -17.80
C GLY A 58 -2.52 9.09 -18.62
N HIS A 59 -3.79 9.06 -18.20
CA HIS A 59 -4.87 8.54 -19.02
C HIS A 59 -5.70 9.73 -19.51
N VAL A 60 -6.27 9.61 -20.70
CA VAL A 60 -7.23 10.59 -21.21
C VAL A 60 -8.61 10.00 -20.98
N ASN A 61 -9.39 10.65 -20.13
CA ASN A 61 -10.82 10.40 -20.08
C ASN A 61 -11.46 11.16 -21.25
N PHE A 62 -12.17 10.45 -22.12
CA PHE A 62 -12.97 11.09 -23.16
C PHE A 62 -14.07 11.93 -22.54
N LYS A 63 -14.58 12.93 -23.26
CA LYS A 63 -15.61 13.85 -22.74
C LYS A 63 -16.89 13.12 -22.29
N GLU A 64 -17.12 11.96 -22.90
CA GLU A 64 -18.25 11.07 -22.68
C GLU A 64 -18.00 10.04 -21.56
N PHE A 65 -16.78 9.96 -21.02
CA PHE A 65 -16.45 9.04 -19.93
C PHE A 65 -16.99 9.59 -18.60
N ASP A 66 -18.08 9.00 -18.11
CA ASP A 66 -18.58 9.26 -16.75
C ASP A 66 -17.99 8.22 -15.79
N SER A 67 -17.11 8.66 -14.89
CA SER A 67 -16.51 7.78 -13.87
C SER A 67 -17.56 7.18 -12.91
N LYS A 68 -18.74 7.79 -12.80
CA LYS A 68 -19.86 7.26 -12.00
C LYS A 68 -20.55 6.07 -12.65
N GLU A 69 -20.49 5.96 -13.99
CA GLU A 69 -21.01 4.80 -14.72
C GLU A 69 -20.02 3.63 -14.73
N HIS A 70 -18.79 3.87 -14.28
CA HIS A 70 -17.68 2.91 -14.28
C HIS A 70 -17.09 2.64 -12.90
N VAL A 71 -17.94 2.65 -11.86
CA VAL A 71 -17.53 2.37 -10.46
C VAL A 71 -16.87 0.98 -10.33
N GLU A 72 -17.20 0.04 -11.21
CA GLU A 72 -16.54 -1.27 -11.28
C GLU A 72 -15.04 -1.19 -11.57
N LEU A 73 -14.58 -0.15 -12.27
CA LEU A 73 -13.14 0.07 -12.51
C LEU A 73 -12.42 0.49 -11.22
N LEU A 74 -13.11 1.18 -10.31
CA LEU A 74 -12.58 1.55 -9.01
C LEU A 74 -12.50 0.35 -8.06
N ALA A 75 -13.40 -0.64 -8.20
CA ALA A 75 -13.46 -1.83 -7.35
C ALA A 75 -12.21 -2.72 -7.39
N HIS A 76 -11.31 -2.49 -8.35
CA HIS A 76 -10.02 -3.19 -8.47
C HIS A 76 -8.82 -2.24 -8.40
N SER A 77 -9.05 -0.98 -8.03
CA SER A 77 -7.99 0.01 -7.96
C SER A 77 -7.07 -0.24 -6.75
N TYR A 78 -5.79 0.06 -6.93
CA TYR A 78 -4.85 0.13 -5.83
C TYR A 78 -3.75 1.12 -6.17
N SER A 79 -3.13 1.66 -5.13
CA SER A 79 -1.90 2.44 -5.24
C SER A 79 -0.72 1.56 -4.82
N GLY A 80 0.36 1.61 -5.61
CA GLY A 80 1.62 0.93 -5.29
C GLY A 80 2.21 1.39 -3.94
N GLU A 81 3.32 0.76 -3.54
CA GLU A 81 3.93 1.04 -2.24
C GLU A 81 4.37 2.50 -2.12
N ARG A 82 3.88 3.17 -1.08
CA ARG A 82 4.38 4.47 -0.64
C ARG A 82 5.22 4.26 0.61
N ILE A 83 6.33 5.01 0.67
CA ILE A 83 7.28 4.94 1.78
C ILE A 83 7.59 6.37 2.20
N ALA A 84 7.34 6.70 3.47
CA ALA A 84 7.93 7.86 4.10
C ALA A 84 9.05 7.40 5.03
N ARG A 85 10.26 7.91 4.82
CA ARG A 85 11.48 7.49 5.51
C ARG A 85 12.20 8.69 6.13
N PHE A 86 12.68 8.49 7.35
CA PHE A 86 13.56 9.41 8.06
C PHE A 86 14.80 8.67 8.54
N ASP A 87 15.98 9.16 8.16
CA ASP A 87 17.26 8.63 8.66
C ASP A 87 17.60 9.16 10.07
N LYS A 88 16.79 10.07 10.60
CA LYS A 88 16.84 10.48 12.00
C LYS A 88 15.54 11.17 12.39
N TYR A 89 14.87 10.66 13.42
CA TYR A 89 13.72 11.33 14.01
C TYR A 89 13.67 11.06 15.51
N ALA A 90 13.68 12.14 16.31
CA ALA A 90 13.82 12.08 17.76
C ALA A 90 15.03 11.21 18.17
N ASN A 91 14.78 10.06 18.82
CA ASN A 91 15.78 9.08 19.25
C ASN A 91 15.87 7.84 18.37
N SER A 92 15.24 7.82 17.19
CA SER A 92 15.31 6.77 16.18
C SER A 92 16.33 7.12 15.11
N GLU A 93 17.19 6.18 14.73
CA GLU A 93 18.12 6.26 13.59
C GLU A 93 17.41 5.87 12.27
N VAL A 94 16.30 5.14 12.34
CA VAL A 94 15.44 4.87 11.20
C VAL A 94 13.99 4.96 11.66
N LEU A 95 13.17 5.74 10.95
CA LEU A 95 11.72 5.72 11.06
C LEU A 95 11.15 5.60 9.65
N GLU A 96 10.40 4.53 9.38
CA GLU A 96 9.75 4.31 8.09
C GLU A 96 8.31 3.91 8.28
N ILE A 97 7.44 4.38 7.39
CA ILE A 97 6.11 3.80 7.19
C ILE A 97 6.01 3.30 5.77
N HIS A 98 5.57 2.07 5.62
CA HIS A 98 5.31 1.42 4.35
C HIS A 98 3.82 1.21 4.21
N VAL A 99 3.22 1.65 3.10
CA VAL A 99 1.76 1.55 2.92
C VAL A 99 1.40 1.28 1.46
N TYR A 100 0.42 0.40 1.26
CA TYR A 100 -0.28 0.25 -0.01
C TYR A 100 -1.65 0.92 0.06
N GLY A 101 -2.04 1.62 -1.01
CA GLY A 101 -3.41 2.13 -1.14
C GLY A 101 -4.32 1.01 -1.61
N ALA A 102 -5.23 0.56 -0.76
CA ALA A 102 -6.17 -0.51 -1.09
C ALA A 102 -7.52 0.07 -1.56
N ASP A 103 -7.45 0.98 -2.54
CA ASP A 103 -8.55 1.86 -3.00
C ASP A 103 -9.76 1.11 -3.57
N GLY A 104 -9.57 -0.14 -3.99
CA GLY A 104 -10.65 -1.04 -4.43
C GLY A 104 -11.54 -1.55 -3.31
N PHE A 105 -11.15 -1.35 -2.05
CA PHE A 105 -12.06 -1.52 -0.92
C PHE A 105 -12.89 -0.24 -0.73
N PRO A 106 -14.18 -0.34 -0.36
CA PRO A 106 -15.00 0.79 0.08
C PRO A 106 -14.58 1.20 1.51
N CYS A 107 -13.31 1.60 1.65
CA CYS A 107 -12.66 1.89 2.90
C CYS A 107 -12.55 3.41 3.11
N TYR A 108 -12.56 3.85 4.36
CA TYR A 108 -12.19 5.21 4.71
C TYR A 108 -10.72 5.46 4.38
N PRO A 109 -10.38 6.46 3.54
CA PRO A 109 -8.99 6.80 3.27
C PRO A 109 -8.39 7.47 4.51
N TYR A 110 -7.33 6.89 5.08
CA TYR A 110 -6.72 7.44 6.29
C TYR A 110 -6.17 8.86 6.12
N TYR A 111 -5.78 9.20 4.88
CA TYR A 111 -5.21 10.49 4.52
C TYR A 111 -6.27 11.55 4.19
N HIS A 112 -7.57 11.21 4.20
CA HIS A 112 -8.63 12.15 3.89
C HIS A 112 -9.90 11.85 4.67
N SER A 113 -10.42 12.85 5.40
CA SER A 113 -11.74 12.78 6.03
C SER A 113 -12.68 13.75 5.34
N ALA A 114 -13.92 13.32 5.11
CA ALA A 114 -14.98 14.16 4.56
C ALA A 114 -15.44 15.24 5.55
N ASP A 115 -15.28 14.99 6.85
CA ASP A 115 -15.83 15.82 7.92
C ASP A 115 -14.81 16.87 8.41
N TYR A 116 -13.51 16.59 8.28
CA TYR A 116 -12.44 17.40 8.88
C TYR A 116 -11.13 17.33 8.10
N THR A 117 -10.49 18.48 7.92
CA THR A 117 -9.11 18.57 7.42
C THR A 117 -8.14 18.62 8.61
N PHE A 118 -7.43 17.52 8.87
CA PHE A 118 -6.45 17.45 9.97
C PHE A 118 -5.06 17.95 9.56
N PHE A 119 -4.69 17.72 8.30
CA PHE A 119 -3.40 18.09 7.73
C PHE A 119 -3.60 19.24 6.73
N PRO A 120 -2.78 20.30 6.78
CA PRO A 120 -2.82 21.37 5.79
C PRO A 120 -2.67 20.85 4.35
N GLU A 121 -3.18 21.61 3.38
CA GLU A 121 -2.93 21.33 1.96
C GLU A 121 -1.42 21.26 1.68
N ASN A 122 -1.01 20.30 0.84
CA ASN A 122 0.40 20.00 0.50
C ASN A 122 1.25 19.38 1.63
N THR A 123 0.63 18.91 2.71
CA THR A 123 1.34 18.12 3.72
C THR A 123 1.67 16.72 3.16
N ASP A 124 2.88 16.24 3.42
CA ASP A 124 3.19 14.82 3.26
C ASP A 124 2.54 14.04 4.41
N ILE A 125 1.36 13.49 4.14
CA ILE A 125 0.51 12.88 5.16
C ILE A 125 1.13 11.59 5.70
N ASP A 126 1.79 10.81 4.84
CA ASP A 126 2.44 9.56 5.25
C ASP A 126 3.61 9.88 6.21
N ALA A 127 4.37 10.93 5.92
CA ALA A 127 5.42 11.44 6.80
C ALA A 127 4.90 11.90 8.17
N GLU A 128 3.79 12.66 8.23
CA GLU A 128 3.23 13.12 9.50
C GLU A 128 2.58 12.00 10.32
N ILE A 129 1.97 11.01 9.65
CA ILE A 129 1.43 9.82 10.31
C ILE A 129 2.55 8.95 10.88
N ALA A 130 3.66 8.77 10.16
CA ALA A 130 4.81 8.03 10.67
C ALA A 130 5.34 8.64 11.98
N LYS A 131 5.50 9.97 12.01
CA LYS A 131 5.92 10.72 13.21
C LYS A 131 4.92 10.56 14.35
N LEU A 132 3.63 10.73 14.07
CA LEU A 132 2.55 10.57 15.05
C LEU A 132 2.57 9.18 15.68
N LEU A 133 2.64 8.12 14.85
CA LEU A 133 2.71 6.74 15.32
C LEU A 133 3.96 6.50 16.17
N TYR A 134 5.10 7.04 15.74
CA TYR A 134 6.36 6.91 16.48
C TYR A 134 6.30 7.55 17.88
N ILE A 135 5.84 8.80 17.98
CA ILE A 135 5.77 9.47 19.29
C ILE A 135 4.76 8.79 20.23
N MET A 136 3.65 8.29 19.68
CA MET A 136 2.64 7.56 20.44
C MET A 136 3.19 6.21 20.92
N HIS A 137 4.00 5.53 20.11
CA HIS A 137 4.66 4.29 20.49
C HIS A 137 5.70 4.51 21.60
N MET A 138 6.49 5.58 21.50
CA MET A 138 7.60 5.87 22.40
C MET A 138 7.19 6.68 23.64
N GLY A 139 5.96 7.18 23.70
CA GLY A 139 5.50 8.06 24.79
C GLY A 139 6.21 9.42 24.79
N ILE A 140 6.54 9.94 23.61
CA ILE A 140 7.24 11.23 23.44
C ILE A 140 6.22 12.37 23.35
N ASP A 141 6.51 13.48 24.01
CA ASP A 141 5.72 14.70 23.92
C ASP A 141 5.82 15.32 22.50
N PRO A 142 4.71 15.52 21.76
CA PRO A 142 4.72 16.09 20.41
C PRO A 142 5.52 17.39 20.28
N GLU A 143 5.41 18.29 21.27
CA GLU A 143 6.07 19.59 21.23
C GLU A 143 7.59 19.47 21.29
N SER A 144 8.10 18.46 21.98
CA SER A 144 9.54 18.21 22.14
C SER A 144 10.27 17.83 20.84
N VAL A 145 9.52 17.38 19.83
CA VAL A 145 10.05 16.91 18.53
C VAL A 145 9.50 17.71 17.35
N GLY A 146 8.89 18.86 17.62
CA GLY A 146 8.35 19.76 16.60
C GLY A 146 7.17 19.19 15.81
N LEU A 147 6.47 18.18 16.34
CA LEU A 147 5.22 17.72 15.76
C LEU A 147 4.11 18.70 16.16
N ASN A 148 3.30 19.14 15.20
CA ASN A 148 2.15 20.00 15.48
C ASN A 148 1.13 19.23 16.35
N PRO A 149 0.85 19.65 17.60
CA PRO A 149 -0.09 18.94 18.48
C PRO A 149 -1.51 18.85 17.91
N GLU A 150 -1.88 19.73 16.98
CA GLU A 150 -3.16 19.67 16.28
C GLU A 150 -3.35 18.38 15.49
N TYR A 151 -2.27 17.70 15.08
CA TYR A 151 -2.35 16.41 14.38
C TYR A 151 -2.87 15.27 15.28
N LEU A 152 -2.84 15.43 16.61
CA LEU A 152 -3.50 14.50 17.52
C LEU A 152 -5.03 14.42 17.28
N LYS A 153 -5.63 15.47 16.70
CA LYS A 153 -7.06 15.48 16.32
C LYS A 153 -7.38 14.49 15.19
N ALA A 154 -6.38 13.97 14.49
CA ALA A 154 -6.56 12.91 13.50
C ALA A 154 -6.82 11.53 14.14
N ILE A 155 -6.46 11.32 15.42
CA ILE A 155 -6.53 10.00 16.07
C ILE A 155 -7.93 9.36 15.96
N PRO A 156 -9.06 10.04 16.24
CA PRO A 156 -10.38 9.45 16.06
C PRO A 156 -10.66 8.95 14.64
N TRP A 157 -10.17 9.67 13.62
CA TRP A 157 -10.30 9.23 12.22
C TRP A 157 -9.40 8.02 11.92
N LEU A 158 -8.16 8.06 12.40
CA LEU A 158 -7.21 6.96 12.25
C LEU A 158 -7.67 5.69 13.00
N THR A 159 -8.44 5.84 14.09
CA THR A 159 -9.14 4.72 14.75
C THR A 159 -10.22 4.12 13.86
N LYS A 160 -11.04 4.92 13.19
CA LYS A 160 -12.01 4.42 12.18
C LYS A 160 -11.32 3.69 11.03
N CYS A 161 -10.13 4.15 10.65
CA CYS A 161 -9.30 3.54 9.61
C CYS A 161 -8.52 2.30 10.08
N LYS A 162 -8.73 1.83 11.32
CA LYS A 162 -8.00 0.71 11.96
C LYS A 162 -6.49 0.89 12.08
N ILE A 163 -6.00 2.12 12.02
CA ILE A 163 -4.59 2.45 12.30
C ILE A 163 -4.36 2.54 13.82
N PHE A 164 -5.36 3.03 14.54
CA PHE A 164 -5.47 2.90 15.99
C PHE A 164 -6.66 2.00 16.35
N ARG A 165 -6.66 1.53 17.59
CA ARG A 165 -7.83 0.95 18.27
C ARG A 165 -7.97 1.58 19.64
N GLU A 166 -9.15 1.47 20.22
CA GLU A 166 -9.39 1.92 21.59
C GLU A 166 -9.17 0.77 22.58
N GLU A 167 -8.31 0.97 23.56
CA GLU A 167 -8.12 0.07 24.70
C GLU A 167 -8.20 0.90 25.99
N GLU A 168 -9.10 0.54 26.90
CA GLU A 168 -9.30 1.24 28.18
C GLU A 168 -9.49 2.77 28.05
N GLY A 169 -10.20 3.21 26.99
CA GLY A 169 -10.44 4.62 26.71
C GLY A 169 -9.22 5.37 26.16
N LYS A 170 -8.16 4.66 25.76
CA LYS A 170 -6.95 5.24 25.17
C LYS A 170 -6.70 4.70 23.76
N PRO A 171 -6.19 5.52 22.84
CA PRO A 171 -5.77 5.07 21.52
C PRO A 171 -4.49 4.24 21.63
N VAL A 172 -4.50 3.05 21.05
CA VAL A 172 -3.36 2.14 20.93
C VAL A 172 -3.13 1.83 19.45
N ILE A 173 -1.88 1.83 19.02
CA ILE A 173 -1.52 1.55 17.62
C ILE A 173 -1.98 0.14 17.24
N ASN A 174 -2.62 0.03 16.07
CA ASN A 174 -3.28 -1.18 15.58
C ASN A 174 -2.75 -1.67 14.23
N ILE A 175 -1.55 -1.22 13.87
CA ILE A 175 -0.76 -1.72 12.74
C ILE A 175 0.50 -2.43 13.25
N PRO A 176 1.16 -3.26 12.43
CA PRO A 176 2.47 -3.82 12.72
C PRO A 176 3.51 -2.73 13.01
N ILE A 177 4.23 -2.90 14.12
CA ILE A 177 5.46 -2.17 14.43
C ILE A 177 6.61 -3.18 14.43
N LEU A 178 7.58 -2.96 13.57
CA LEU A 178 8.75 -3.83 13.40
C LEU A 178 10.03 -3.07 13.72
N HIS A 179 10.97 -3.74 14.37
CA HIS A 179 12.34 -3.27 14.38
C HIS A 179 12.98 -3.47 13.01
N LYS A 180 14.01 -2.69 12.69
CA LYS A 180 14.76 -2.78 11.42
C LYS A 180 15.14 -4.21 11.03
N ASP A 181 15.66 -5.02 11.96
CA ASP A 181 16.05 -6.40 11.67
C ASP A 181 14.85 -7.31 11.35
N GLU A 182 13.69 -7.03 11.95
CA GLU A 182 12.45 -7.76 11.73
C GLU A 182 11.80 -7.37 10.42
N ALA A 183 11.86 -6.09 10.06
CA ALA A 183 11.47 -5.60 8.74
C ALA A 183 12.35 -6.23 7.65
N GLN A 184 13.66 -6.33 7.87
CA GLN A 184 14.55 -7.05 6.96
C GLN A 184 14.18 -8.54 6.84
N ALA A 185 13.86 -9.21 7.95
CA ALA A 185 13.38 -10.59 7.91
C ALA A 185 12.06 -10.74 7.14
N LEU A 186 11.12 -9.81 7.31
CA LEU A 186 9.87 -9.76 6.54
C LEU A 186 10.15 -9.63 5.04
N TRP A 187 11.00 -8.67 4.63
CA TRP A 187 11.28 -8.45 3.22
C TRP A 187 12.08 -9.59 2.57
N ASN A 188 12.91 -10.30 3.35
CA ASN A 188 13.52 -11.54 2.87
C ASN A 188 12.46 -12.60 2.56
N LEU A 189 11.48 -12.79 3.46
CA LEU A 189 10.35 -13.71 3.20
C LEU A 189 9.54 -13.31 1.97
N CYS A 190 9.24 -12.01 1.80
CA CYS A 190 8.57 -11.51 0.61
C CYS A 190 9.41 -11.80 -0.65
N THR A 191 10.72 -11.60 -0.58
CA THR A 191 11.63 -11.83 -1.71
C THR A 191 11.64 -13.30 -2.13
N GLU A 192 11.75 -14.22 -1.17
CA GLU A 192 11.64 -15.67 -1.42
C GLU A 192 10.30 -16.01 -2.07
N ALA A 193 9.19 -15.52 -1.51
CA ALA A 193 7.85 -15.75 -2.06
C ALA A 193 7.72 -15.24 -3.50
N LYS A 194 8.26 -14.05 -3.80
CA LYS A 194 8.25 -13.47 -5.15
C LYS A 194 9.01 -14.33 -6.15
N TYR A 195 10.14 -14.92 -5.77
CA TYR A 195 10.86 -15.85 -6.65
C TYR A 195 10.10 -17.15 -6.91
N GLU A 196 9.39 -17.69 -5.92
CA GLU A 196 8.51 -18.84 -6.16
C GLU A 196 7.33 -18.46 -7.07
N MET A 197 6.73 -17.27 -6.87
CA MET A 197 5.69 -16.77 -7.76
C MET A 197 6.15 -16.67 -9.22
N VAL A 198 7.39 -16.23 -9.48
CA VAL A 198 7.92 -16.19 -10.85
C VAL A 198 7.89 -17.58 -11.48
N LYS A 199 8.29 -18.62 -10.75
CA LYS A 199 8.29 -19.99 -11.26
C LYS A 199 6.86 -20.47 -11.56
N ASP A 200 5.95 -20.23 -10.63
CA ASP A 200 4.57 -20.72 -10.71
C ASP A 200 3.70 -19.96 -11.72
N LEU A 201 3.96 -18.66 -11.92
CA LEU A 201 3.12 -17.79 -12.73
C LEU A 201 3.64 -17.58 -14.16
N LYS A 202 4.89 -17.95 -14.47
CA LYS A 202 5.52 -17.65 -15.77
C LYS A 202 4.69 -18.11 -16.97
N GLU A 203 4.25 -19.37 -16.98
CA GLU A 203 3.47 -19.92 -18.10
C GLU A 203 2.06 -19.32 -18.16
N LEU A 204 1.40 -19.18 -17.00
CA LEU A 204 0.06 -18.61 -16.89
C LEU A 204 0.01 -17.17 -17.36
N LEU A 205 0.94 -16.33 -16.91
CA LEU A 205 1.01 -14.93 -17.29
C LEU A 205 1.49 -14.78 -18.74
N ALA A 206 2.41 -15.61 -19.23
CA ALA A 206 2.81 -15.57 -20.64
C ALA A 206 1.62 -15.81 -21.58
N GLU A 207 0.76 -16.78 -21.24
CA GLU A 207 -0.50 -17.00 -21.97
C GLU A 207 -1.45 -15.81 -21.81
N PHE A 208 -1.63 -15.31 -20.59
CA PHE A 208 -2.46 -14.15 -20.31
C PHE A 208 -2.04 -12.94 -21.15
N TYR A 209 -0.75 -12.67 -21.33
CA TYR A 209 -0.29 -11.51 -22.06
C TYR A 209 -0.47 -11.57 -23.58
N LYS A 210 -0.78 -12.75 -24.16
CA LYS A 210 -0.94 -12.87 -25.61
C LYS A 210 -2.03 -11.93 -26.13
N GLY A 211 -1.64 -11.09 -27.10
CA GLY A 211 -2.54 -10.15 -27.76
C GLY A 211 -3.01 -8.97 -26.90
N LYS A 212 -2.47 -8.78 -25.68
CA LYS A 212 -2.90 -7.71 -24.76
C LYS A 212 -2.01 -6.46 -24.77
N LYS A 213 -0.97 -6.45 -25.61
CA LYS A 213 -0.07 -5.30 -25.78
C LYS A 213 -0.82 -4.14 -26.44
N GLN A 214 -0.84 -2.99 -25.79
CA GLN A 214 -1.39 -1.77 -26.38
C GLN A 214 -0.46 -1.17 -27.43
N GLU A 215 -1.04 -0.63 -28.49
CA GLU A 215 -0.31 0.15 -29.49
C GLU A 215 0.13 1.50 -28.90
N ILE A 216 1.34 1.92 -29.27
CA ILE A 216 1.85 3.24 -28.87
C ILE A 216 1.19 4.30 -29.77
N PRO A 217 0.55 5.34 -29.21
CA PRO A 217 0.02 6.45 -30.00
C PRO A 217 1.09 7.08 -30.90
N ALA A 218 0.71 7.50 -32.11
CA ALA A 218 1.64 8.00 -33.13
C ALA A 218 2.49 9.21 -32.72
N HIS A 219 2.09 9.95 -31.68
CA HIS A 219 2.81 11.10 -31.15
C HIS A 219 3.87 10.73 -30.09
N LEU A 220 3.98 9.45 -29.71
CA LEU A 220 4.97 8.96 -28.75
C LEU A 220 6.00 8.07 -29.46
N ASP A 221 7.29 8.37 -29.25
CA ASP A 221 8.39 7.62 -29.85
C ASP A 221 8.68 6.30 -29.12
N SER A 222 8.37 6.22 -27.83
CA SER A 222 8.56 5.01 -27.02
C SER A 222 7.76 5.06 -25.71
N VAL A 223 7.33 3.89 -25.25
CA VAL A 223 6.68 3.66 -23.94
C VAL A 223 7.30 2.38 -23.35
N PRO A 224 7.66 2.32 -22.05
CA PRO A 224 8.20 1.09 -21.48
C PRO A 224 7.25 -0.09 -21.72
N LEU A 225 7.80 -1.27 -22.02
CA LEU A 225 6.99 -2.42 -22.43
C LEU A 225 5.92 -2.77 -21.38
N GLN A 226 6.27 -2.77 -20.09
CA GLN A 226 5.32 -2.99 -18.99
C GLN A 226 4.13 -2.02 -19.02
N LYS A 227 4.36 -0.75 -19.38
CA LYS A 227 3.28 0.25 -19.43
C LYS A 227 2.31 0.02 -20.60
N GLN A 228 2.75 -0.67 -21.66
CA GLN A 228 1.88 -1.09 -22.76
C GLN A 228 0.96 -2.27 -22.39
N TYR A 229 1.19 -2.93 -21.24
CA TYR A 229 0.32 -3.99 -20.71
C TYR A 229 -0.46 -3.55 -19.46
N LEU A 230 -0.24 -2.32 -18.97
CA LEU A 230 -0.79 -1.87 -17.69
C LEU A 230 -2.33 -2.00 -17.62
N TYR A 231 -3.03 -1.71 -18.70
CA TYR A 231 -4.49 -1.85 -18.77
C TYR A 231 -4.98 -3.29 -18.66
N ALA A 232 -4.18 -4.27 -19.10
CA ALA A 232 -4.53 -5.68 -18.97
C ALA A 232 -4.34 -6.18 -17.53
N ASP A 233 -3.34 -5.64 -16.84
CA ASP A 233 -2.92 -6.10 -15.51
C ASP A 233 -3.51 -5.31 -14.36
N ASN A 234 -4.08 -4.12 -14.62
CA ASN A 234 -4.46 -3.16 -13.58
C ASN A 234 -5.38 -3.77 -12.51
N ALA A 235 -6.31 -4.62 -12.91
CA ALA A 235 -7.26 -5.27 -12.00
C ALA A 235 -6.73 -6.56 -11.39
N MET A 236 -5.68 -7.17 -11.96
CA MET A 236 -5.25 -8.53 -11.62
C MET A 236 -4.83 -8.68 -10.16
N LEU A 237 -4.06 -7.72 -9.64
CA LEU A 237 -3.61 -7.74 -8.25
C LEU A 237 -4.81 -7.74 -7.30
N PHE A 238 -5.69 -6.74 -7.44
CA PHE A 238 -6.79 -6.57 -6.51
C PHE A 238 -7.86 -7.65 -6.67
N ALA A 239 -8.11 -8.11 -7.89
CA ALA A 239 -8.97 -9.28 -8.14
C ALA A 239 -8.42 -10.54 -7.46
N THR A 240 -7.10 -10.75 -7.48
CA THR A 240 -6.46 -11.86 -6.77
C THR A 240 -6.61 -11.72 -5.26
N ILE A 241 -6.48 -10.51 -4.70
CA ILE A 241 -6.76 -10.25 -3.28
C ILE A 241 -8.21 -10.59 -2.93
N ARG A 242 -9.19 -10.14 -3.73
CA ARG A 242 -10.62 -10.43 -3.51
C ARG A 242 -10.92 -11.92 -3.58
N GLU A 243 -10.30 -12.64 -4.51
CA GLU A 243 -10.44 -14.09 -4.60
C GLU A 243 -9.75 -14.83 -3.43
N ALA A 244 -8.62 -14.33 -2.95
CA ALA A 244 -7.98 -14.87 -1.74
C ALA A 244 -8.88 -14.68 -0.51
N ILE A 245 -9.55 -13.53 -0.39
CA ILE A 245 -10.54 -13.25 0.67
C ILE A 245 -11.74 -14.19 0.54
N SER A 246 -12.33 -14.35 -0.65
CA SER A 246 -13.49 -15.22 -0.90
C SER A 246 -13.22 -16.67 -0.50
N ARG A 247 -11.95 -17.11 -0.63
CA ARG A 247 -11.46 -18.44 -0.24
C ARG A 247 -10.97 -18.54 1.21
N GLY A 248 -11.14 -17.48 2.02
CA GLY A 248 -10.71 -17.44 3.41
C GLY A 248 -9.19 -17.49 3.62
N LYS A 249 -8.40 -17.04 2.63
CA LYS A 249 -6.93 -16.98 2.70
C LYS A 249 -6.43 -15.67 3.31
N LEU A 250 -7.19 -14.58 3.13
CA LEU A 250 -6.96 -13.27 3.71
C LEU A 250 -8.20 -12.80 4.47
N HIS A 251 -8.01 -11.96 5.47
CA HIS A 251 -9.09 -11.31 6.21
C HIS A 251 -9.27 -9.87 5.73
N ASP A 252 -10.51 -9.48 5.50
CA ASP A 252 -10.89 -8.17 4.97
C ASP A 252 -11.69 -7.34 5.97
N GLY A 253 -11.81 -7.75 7.24
CA GLY A 253 -12.63 -7.02 8.21
C GLY A 253 -14.13 -7.14 7.99
N ASN A 254 -14.59 -7.96 7.03
CA ASN A 254 -16.00 -8.15 6.67
C ASN A 254 -16.69 -6.83 6.24
N TYR A 255 -15.95 -5.94 5.58
CA TYR A 255 -16.46 -4.62 5.17
C TYR A 255 -17.64 -4.71 4.19
N ASP A 256 -17.76 -5.79 3.42
CA ASP A 256 -18.88 -6.00 2.48
C ASP A 256 -20.24 -6.09 3.20
N ASN A 257 -20.24 -6.40 4.50
CA ASN A 257 -21.45 -6.50 5.33
C ASN A 257 -21.72 -5.23 6.17
N ASP A 258 -21.07 -4.11 5.82
CA ASP A 258 -21.10 -2.90 6.61
C ASP A 258 -22.34 -2.03 6.41
N ARG A 259 -23.47 -2.45 6.99
CA ARG A 259 -24.71 -1.66 6.95
C ARG A 259 -24.62 -0.35 7.74
N ASN A 260 -23.61 -0.16 8.58
CA ASN A 260 -23.53 0.92 9.56
C ASN A 260 -22.22 1.76 9.51
N GLY A 261 -21.31 1.49 8.56
CA GLY A 261 -20.01 2.19 8.48
C GLY A 261 -18.99 1.81 9.57
N VAL A 262 -19.12 0.62 10.16
CA VAL A 262 -18.31 0.09 11.27
C VAL A 262 -17.20 -0.86 10.80
N HIS A 263 -17.38 -1.55 9.69
CA HIS A 263 -16.46 -2.58 9.21
C HIS A 263 -15.50 -2.01 8.16
N GLN A 264 -14.28 -1.70 8.61
CA GLN A 264 -13.17 -1.27 7.76
C GLN A 264 -12.23 -2.46 7.47
N PRO A 265 -11.69 -2.62 6.25
CA PRO A 265 -10.62 -3.59 6.01
C PRO A 265 -9.33 -3.21 6.76
N PRO A 266 -8.44 -4.18 7.05
CA PRO A 266 -7.12 -3.86 7.57
C PRO A 266 -6.40 -2.90 6.60
N CYS A 267 -5.72 -1.88 7.14
CA CYS A 267 -4.87 -1.01 6.32
C CYS A 267 -3.54 -1.74 6.03
N PRO A 268 -3.16 -2.03 4.77
CA PRO A 268 -1.89 -2.69 4.47
C PRO A 268 -0.73 -1.73 4.71
N MET A 269 -0.26 -1.68 5.95
CA MET A 269 0.63 -0.67 6.50
C MET A 269 1.59 -1.31 7.51
N VAL A 270 2.84 -0.90 7.50
CA VAL A 270 3.87 -1.35 8.45
C VAL A 270 4.68 -0.15 8.92
N LEU A 271 4.85 0.01 10.23
CA LEU A 271 5.78 0.96 10.82
C LEU A 271 7.10 0.25 11.13
N VAL A 272 8.23 0.83 10.72
CA VAL A 272 9.57 0.34 11.01
C VAL A 272 10.32 1.36 11.85
N ILE A 273 10.93 0.89 12.93
CA ILE A 273 11.74 1.67 13.86
C ILE A 273 13.12 1.05 14.02
N GLY A 274 14.17 1.84 14.17
CA GLY A 274 15.55 1.36 14.24
C GLY A 274 16.52 2.38 14.80
#